data_AF-A0A7D8ESF2-F1
#
_entry.id   AF-A0A7D8ESF2-F1
#
_cell.length_a   1.000
_cell.length_b   1.000
_cell.length_c   1.000
_cell.angle_alpha   90.00
_cell.angle_beta   90.00
_cell.angle_gamma   90.00
#
_symmetry.space_group_name_H-M   'P 1'
#
loop_
_entity.id
_entity.type
_entity.pdbx_description
1 polymer ?
#
loop_
_entity_poly.entity_id
_entity_poly.type
_entity_poly.pdbx_seq_one_letter_code
_entity_poly.pdbx_strand_id
1 'polypeptide(L)'
;MVGESVMKKRMNKSLGFSLLEIIFVLAFLGILLLAVGNYARKLIDERNRQAAADAVAQEVYGALQFINAGSITATVNNVTKKVINPLYQQPADPISEDPADINTLGIQKNPLWLAHPGDTTNAGSASVSPYIARTWSKSITTLVSNNMNITDNGKTYYSHSLKWSQAVWGQDSVRRYFTDSGCDGASGNIYFNQQFLSCNENPVLRGSEIAISRLDLVSDQGTVSRPAGTTAGVPVGIDRVDVYVSFSPVDNNPARIEQFITPLMTAFRLKKITPNTNGVYLVRELNHAGNTWTLLDKTSGQPATAATPDSNLALFSDLPDMIDKLQHGQTYAIRFSFDGKGDYLRTDGLNSADKVCWNTTTGAAGPCLTSPAQDTLVLKQRQNTSEFANLQVGNVVSTVSRKDADGKTVVDEYYTAPRIRYAAFGNTGKIPLTSVTLFMAQKTYVRRRMSVVCRDRIRMKLRISIMALLRFRCRPARRMWWVIMVGMWICSPGSAHRFPLSFPV
;
A
#
# COMPACT_ATOMS: atom_id res chain seq x y z
N MET A 1 -67.21 -54.25 -47.55
CA MET A 1 -67.61 -53.64 -46.25
C MET A 1 -66.41 -52.90 -45.66
N VAL A 2 -66.66 -51.80 -44.96
CA VAL A 2 -65.81 -51.19 -43.90
C VAL A 2 -64.29 -51.02 -44.16
N GLY A 3 -63.88 -49.77 -44.39
CA GLY A 3 -62.92 -49.09 -43.51
C GLY A 3 -61.42 -49.17 -43.81
N GLU A 4 -60.90 -48.19 -44.56
CA GLU A 4 -59.48 -47.77 -44.46
C GLU A 4 -59.33 -46.55 -43.55
N SER A 5 -58.21 -46.50 -42.80
CA SER A 5 -57.95 -45.50 -41.76
C SER A 5 -57.16 -44.30 -42.28
N VAL A 6 -57.81 -43.14 -42.39
CA VAL A 6 -57.14 -41.87 -42.77
C VAL A 6 -56.28 -41.35 -41.61
N MET A 7 -55.02 -41.80 -41.52
CA MET A 7 -54.08 -41.30 -40.51
C MET A 7 -53.57 -39.90 -40.88
N LYS A 8 -53.97 -38.92 -40.06
CA LYS A 8 -53.85 -37.48 -40.33
C LYS A 8 -52.40 -36.97 -40.25
N LYS A 9 -51.70 -36.93 -41.40
CA LYS A 9 -50.34 -36.38 -41.52
C LYS A 9 -50.31 -34.91 -41.07
N ARG A 10 -49.73 -34.65 -39.89
CA ARG A 10 -49.48 -33.27 -39.41
C ARG A 10 -48.44 -32.61 -40.32
N MET A 11 -48.88 -31.72 -41.20
CA MET A 11 -48.00 -30.72 -41.79
C MET A 11 -47.54 -29.77 -40.70
N ASN A 12 -46.25 -29.80 -40.37
CA ASN A 12 -45.64 -28.68 -39.64
C ASN A 12 -45.81 -27.43 -40.50
N LYS A 13 -46.42 -26.37 -39.96
CA LYS A 13 -46.40 -25.05 -40.61
C LYS A 13 -44.97 -24.54 -40.59
N SER A 14 -44.25 -24.71 -41.70
CA SER A 14 -43.08 -23.89 -42.00
C SER A 14 -43.57 -22.44 -42.12
N LEU A 15 -43.37 -21.66 -41.07
CA LEU A 15 -43.53 -20.21 -41.14
C LEU A 15 -42.48 -19.69 -42.11
N GLY A 16 -42.91 -19.34 -43.32
CA GLY A 16 -42.04 -18.71 -44.30
C GLY A 16 -41.74 -17.28 -43.84
N PHE A 17 -40.58 -17.09 -43.21
CA PHE A 17 -40.07 -15.77 -42.87
C PHE A 17 -40.09 -14.88 -44.11
N SER A 18 -40.67 -13.69 -43.98
CA SER A 18 -40.69 -12.76 -45.10
C SER A 18 -39.29 -12.25 -45.39
N LEU A 19 -38.93 -12.04 -46.65
CA LEU A 19 -37.64 -11.46 -47.02
C LEU A 19 -37.43 -10.07 -46.36
N LEU A 20 -38.53 -9.33 -46.16
CA LEU A 20 -38.59 -8.08 -45.40
C LEU A 20 -38.18 -8.27 -43.93
N GLU A 21 -38.65 -9.35 -43.29
CA GLU A 21 -38.45 -9.68 -41.88
C GLU A 21 -36.99 -10.04 -41.61
N ILE A 22 -36.36 -10.79 -42.53
CA ILE A 22 -34.93 -11.09 -42.51
C ILE A 22 -34.09 -9.81 -42.63
N ILE A 23 -34.47 -8.88 -43.52
CA ILE A 23 -33.78 -7.58 -43.67
C ILE A 23 -33.89 -6.76 -42.37
N PHE A 24 -35.07 -6.68 -41.74
CA PHE A 24 -35.23 -5.98 -40.46
C PHE A 24 -34.39 -6.62 -39.35
N VAL A 25 -34.38 -7.94 -39.22
CA VAL A 25 -33.56 -8.65 -38.23
C VAL A 25 -32.07 -8.39 -38.43
N LEU A 26 -31.58 -8.40 -39.67
CA LEU A 26 -30.18 -8.08 -39.97
C LEU A 26 -29.85 -6.61 -39.67
N ALA A 27 -30.75 -5.66 -39.95
CA ALA A 27 -30.55 -4.26 -39.62
C ALA A 27 -30.48 -4.01 -38.10
N PHE A 28 -31.39 -4.62 -37.32
CA PHE A 28 -31.37 -4.54 -35.86
C PHE A 28 -30.13 -5.22 -35.26
N LEU A 29 -29.69 -6.36 -35.80
CA LEU A 29 -28.44 -7.00 -35.41
C LEU A 29 -27.22 -6.11 -35.70
N GLY A 30 -27.17 -5.43 -36.85
CA GLY A 30 -26.13 -4.47 -37.17
C GLY A 30 -26.05 -3.31 -36.17
N ILE A 31 -27.20 -2.72 -35.82
CA ILE A 31 -27.28 -1.64 -34.81
C ILE A 31 -26.84 -2.15 -33.42
N LEU A 32 -27.27 -3.34 -33.01
CA LEU A 32 -26.85 -3.96 -31.74
C LEU A 32 -25.35 -4.26 -31.70
N LEU A 33 -24.77 -4.78 -32.78
CA LEU A 33 -23.32 -5.04 -32.87
C LEU A 33 -22.50 -3.75 -32.80
N LEU A 34 -22.96 -2.66 -33.41
CA LEU A 34 -22.32 -1.34 -33.28
C LEU A 34 -22.41 -0.81 -31.84
N ALA A 35 -23.56 -0.93 -31.18
CA ALA A 35 -23.75 -0.52 -29.79
C ALA A 35 -22.86 -1.33 -28.83
N VAL A 36 -22.81 -2.66 -28.98
CA VAL A 36 -21.95 -3.55 -28.18
C VAL A 36 -20.47 -3.27 -28.45
N GLY A 37 -20.06 -3.05 -29.71
CA GLY A 37 -18.69 -2.71 -30.06
C GLY A 37 -18.23 -1.38 -29.45
N ASN A 38 -19.08 -0.35 -29.48
CA ASN A 38 -18.78 0.94 -28.85
C ASN A 38 -18.74 0.85 -27.31
N TYR A 39 -19.64 0.07 -26.70
CA TYR A 39 -19.60 -0.19 -25.26
C TYR A 39 -18.33 -0.95 -24.83
N ALA A 40 -17.94 -1.98 -25.59
CA ALA A 40 -16.72 -2.74 -25.33
C ALA A 40 -15.46 -1.87 -25.45
N ARG A 41 -15.37 -1.00 -26.46
CA ARG A 41 -14.28 -0.01 -26.59
C ARG A 41 -14.21 0.91 -25.37
N LYS A 42 -15.33 1.54 -24.99
CA LYS A 42 -15.37 2.42 -23.82
C LYS A 42 -14.91 1.73 -22.52
N LEU A 43 -15.34 0.48 -22.31
CA LEU A 43 -14.95 -0.29 -21.12
C LEU A 43 -13.47 -0.71 -21.14
N ILE A 44 -12.89 -0.96 -22.32
CA ILE A 44 -11.44 -1.19 -22.48
C ILE A 44 -10.67 0.10 -22.18
N ASP A 45 -11.09 1.25 -22.72
CA ASP A 45 -10.44 2.54 -22.49
C ASP A 45 -10.46 2.92 -21.00
N GLU A 46 -11.61 2.81 -20.33
CA GLU A 46 -11.74 3.06 -18.88
C GLU A 46 -10.80 2.16 -18.05
N ARG A 47 -10.66 0.87 -18.43
CA ARG A 47 -9.73 -0.05 -17.78
C ARG A 47 -8.26 0.28 -18.05
N ASN A 48 -7.93 0.70 -19.27
CA ASN A 48 -6.57 1.12 -19.62
C ASN A 48 -6.16 2.40 -18.87
N ARG A 49 -7.07 3.38 -18.74
CA ARG A 49 -6.84 4.60 -17.95
C ARG A 49 -6.62 4.29 -16.47
N GLN A 50 -7.40 3.37 -15.88
CA GLN A 50 -7.17 2.95 -14.50
C GLN A 50 -5.85 2.20 -14.34
N ALA A 51 -5.51 1.28 -15.25
CA ALA A 51 -4.23 0.55 -15.18
C ALA A 51 -3.00 1.47 -15.31
N ALA A 52 -3.07 2.50 -16.16
CA ALA A 52 -2.04 3.53 -16.27
C ALA A 52 -1.96 4.40 -14.99
N ALA A 53 -3.09 4.78 -14.41
CA ALA A 53 -3.14 5.53 -13.16
C ALA A 53 -2.61 4.72 -11.96
N ASP A 54 -2.95 3.43 -11.87
CA ASP A 54 -2.44 2.49 -10.87
C ASP A 54 -0.92 2.29 -11.00
N ALA A 55 -0.41 2.29 -12.23
CA ALA A 55 1.02 2.25 -12.52
C ALA A 55 1.73 3.54 -12.08
N VAL A 56 1.21 4.72 -12.44
CA VAL A 56 1.73 6.02 -11.96
C VAL A 56 1.72 6.08 -10.43
N ALA A 57 0.63 5.68 -9.77
CA ALA A 57 0.55 5.70 -8.31
C ALA A 57 1.53 4.72 -7.64
N GLN A 58 1.82 3.57 -8.25
CA GLN A 58 2.86 2.65 -7.77
C GLN A 58 4.28 3.23 -7.89
N GLU A 59 4.58 3.90 -9.00
CA GLU A 59 5.88 4.58 -9.20
C GLU A 59 6.05 5.74 -8.22
N VAL A 60 5.02 6.58 -8.04
CA VAL A 60 5.04 7.69 -7.06
C VAL A 60 5.17 7.17 -5.63
N TYR A 61 4.43 6.11 -5.26
CA TYR A 61 4.54 5.49 -3.95
C TYR A 61 5.97 4.97 -3.68
N GLY A 62 6.57 4.25 -4.63
CA GLY A 62 7.94 3.75 -4.48
C GLY A 62 8.98 4.88 -4.40
N ALA A 63 8.82 5.95 -5.19
CA ALA A 63 9.67 7.13 -5.12
C ALA A 63 9.57 7.83 -3.75
N LEU A 64 8.35 8.08 -3.25
CA LEU A 64 8.11 8.70 -1.95
C LEU A 64 8.64 7.85 -0.79
N GLN A 65 8.48 6.52 -0.85
CA GLN A 65 9.05 5.60 0.15
C GLN A 65 10.59 5.59 0.14
N PHE A 66 11.23 5.69 -1.02
CA PHE A 66 12.68 5.89 -1.09
C PHE A 66 13.10 7.26 -0.53
N ILE A 67 12.35 8.32 -0.83
CA ILE A 67 12.63 9.68 -0.36
C ILE A 67 12.50 9.79 1.17
N ASN A 68 11.46 9.21 1.75
CA ASN A 68 11.18 9.31 3.18
C ASN A 68 12.04 8.37 4.04
N ALA A 69 12.66 7.34 3.45
CA ALA A 69 13.55 6.43 4.17
C ALA A 69 14.90 7.08 4.52
N GLY A 70 15.08 7.54 5.76
CA GLY A 70 16.35 8.13 6.23
C GLY A 70 17.56 7.19 6.12
N SER A 71 17.34 5.88 6.27
CA SER A 71 18.33 4.84 5.96
C SER A 71 17.70 3.67 5.19
N ILE A 72 18.50 3.12 4.29
CA ILE A 72 18.13 2.06 3.35
C ILE A 72 19.00 0.81 3.59
N THR A 73 18.51 -0.36 3.19
CA THR A 73 19.29 -1.60 3.31
C THR A 73 20.19 -1.77 2.08
N ALA A 74 21.46 -2.09 2.33
CA ALA A 74 22.48 -2.32 1.32
C ALA A 74 23.39 -3.49 1.72
N THR A 75 24.00 -4.14 0.74
CA THR A 75 25.11 -5.07 0.97
C THR A 75 26.42 -4.28 0.84
N VAL A 76 27.26 -4.32 1.86
CA VAL A 76 28.60 -3.69 1.88
C VAL A 76 29.63 -4.78 2.18
N ASN A 77 30.58 -5.01 1.28
CA ASN A 77 31.60 -6.08 1.38
C ASN A 77 30.99 -7.46 1.73
N ASN A 78 29.92 -7.84 1.05
CA ASN A 78 29.09 -9.04 1.29
C ASN A 78 28.34 -9.09 2.64
N VAL A 79 28.34 -8.00 3.43
CA VAL A 79 27.58 -7.88 4.69
C VAL A 79 26.37 -6.98 4.48
N THR A 80 25.16 -7.50 4.69
CA THR A 80 23.93 -6.69 4.65
C THR A 80 23.83 -5.78 5.88
N LYS A 81 23.74 -4.47 5.66
CA LYS A 81 23.63 -3.43 6.69
C LYS A 81 22.63 -2.34 6.30
N LYS A 82 22.26 -1.52 7.28
CA LYS A 82 21.60 -0.22 7.04
C LYS A 82 22.66 0.81 6.70
N VAL A 83 22.42 1.59 5.65
CA VAL A 83 23.25 2.73 5.25
C VAL A 83 22.40 4.00 5.20
N ILE A 84 23.02 5.16 5.44
CA ILE A 84 22.34 6.46 5.30
C ILE A 84 21.91 6.63 3.84
N ASN A 85 20.70 7.12 3.60
CA ASN A 85 20.18 7.34 2.26
C ASN A 85 21.03 8.40 1.51
N PRO A 86 21.49 8.13 0.26
CA PRO A 86 22.33 9.06 -0.50
C PRO A 86 21.66 10.42 -0.76
N LEU A 87 20.33 10.53 -0.71
CA LEU A 87 19.62 11.81 -0.76
C LEU A 87 20.09 12.76 0.34
N TYR A 88 20.34 12.26 1.55
CA TYR A 88 20.66 13.05 2.74
C TYR A 88 22.15 13.00 3.12
N GLN A 89 22.87 11.95 2.70
CA GLN A 89 24.26 11.72 3.10
C GLN A 89 25.24 12.80 2.58
N GLN A 90 26.02 13.36 3.49
CA GLN A 90 27.03 14.38 3.23
C GLN A 90 28.42 13.79 2.93
N PRO A 91 29.34 14.60 2.35
CA PRO A 91 30.78 14.38 2.34
C PRO A 91 31.40 13.66 3.54
N ALA A 92 31.06 14.12 4.74
CA ALA A 92 31.71 13.74 6.00
C ALA A 92 30.97 12.65 6.78
N ASP A 93 29.75 12.29 6.35
CA ASP A 93 28.88 11.39 7.11
C ASP A 93 29.43 9.95 7.10
N PRO A 94 29.17 9.16 8.16
CA PRO A 94 29.43 7.73 8.13
C PRO A 94 28.55 7.03 7.09
N ILE A 95 28.91 5.79 6.75
CA ILE A 95 28.12 4.96 5.82
C ILE A 95 26.85 4.46 6.52
N SER A 96 26.97 4.08 7.80
CA SER A 96 25.93 3.48 8.63
C SER A 96 25.57 4.38 9.81
N GLU A 97 24.37 4.18 10.35
CA GLU A 97 23.92 4.76 11.63
C GLU A 97 24.68 4.17 12.84
N ASP A 98 25.34 3.02 12.68
CA ASP A 98 26.11 2.34 13.73
C ASP A 98 27.62 2.64 13.62
N PRO A 99 28.25 3.32 14.61
CA PRO A 99 29.69 3.58 14.61
C PRO A 99 30.57 2.33 14.67
N ALA A 100 30.08 1.19 15.19
CA ALA A 100 30.83 -0.05 15.22
C ALA A 100 31.07 -0.63 13.82
N ASP A 101 30.12 -0.40 12.91
CA ASP A 101 30.19 -0.90 11.53
C ASP A 101 31.29 -0.23 10.69
N ILE A 102 31.80 0.93 11.09
CA ILE A 102 32.93 1.59 10.40
C ILE A 102 34.17 0.67 10.41
N ASN A 103 34.41 0.00 11.54
CA ASN A 103 35.51 -0.96 11.69
C ASN A 103 35.18 -2.31 11.03
N THR A 104 33.93 -2.77 11.15
CA THR A 104 33.49 -4.10 10.67
C THR A 104 33.35 -4.18 9.15
N LEU A 105 32.94 -3.08 8.50
CA LEU A 105 32.83 -3.00 7.05
C LEU A 105 34.18 -2.74 6.37
N GLY A 106 35.20 -2.28 7.11
CA GLY A 106 36.54 -1.98 6.60
C GLY A 106 36.64 -0.68 5.77
N ILE A 107 35.69 0.24 5.92
CA ILE A 107 35.60 1.46 5.11
C ILE A 107 35.48 2.69 6.04
N GLN A 108 36.60 3.34 6.33
CA GLN A 108 36.71 4.40 7.34
C GLN A 108 36.19 5.80 6.93
N LYS A 109 35.89 6.01 5.64
CA LYS A 109 35.32 7.26 5.11
C LYS A 109 34.28 6.89 4.06
N ASN A 110 33.24 7.71 3.89
CA ASN A 110 32.18 7.46 2.91
C ASN A 110 32.78 7.06 1.54
N PRO A 111 32.40 5.93 0.93
CA PRO A 111 32.84 5.51 -0.40
C PRO A 111 31.88 5.97 -1.51
N LEU A 112 30.70 6.48 -1.18
CA LEU A 112 29.62 6.77 -2.13
C LEU A 112 29.86 8.02 -2.99
N TRP A 113 30.96 8.74 -2.78
CA TRP A 113 31.45 9.79 -3.70
C TRP A 113 31.67 9.27 -5.14
N LEU A 114 31.91 7.97 -5.32
CA LEU A 114 32.04 7.30 -6.63
C LEU A 114 30.76 6.61 -7.11
N ALA A 115 29.69 6.67 -6.32
CA ALA A 115 28.35 6.18 -6.66
C ALA A 115 27.33 7.32 -6.68
N HIS A 116 27.77 8.51 -7.09
CA HIS A 116 26.91 9.57 -7.60
C HIS A 116 26.71 9.33 -9.10
N PRO A 117 25.55 8.78 -9.55
CA PRO A 117 25.33 8.55 -10.96
C PRO A 117 24.99 9.86 -11.67
N GLY A 118 25.94 10.42 -12.41
CA GLY A 118 25.84 11.74 -13.03
C GLY A 118 27.19 12.44 -13.01
N ASP A 119 27.33 13.51 -13.79
CA ASP A 119 28.67 14.00 -14.16
C ASP A 119 29.44 14.69 -13.03
N THR A 120 28.76 15.21 -11.99
CA THR A 120 29.43 15.87 -10.85
C THR A 120 28.53 16.05 -9.62
N THR A 121 29.15 16.40 -8.49
CA THR A 121 28.52 16.86 -7.25
C THR A 121 28.50 18.39 -7.09
N ASN A 122 28.89 19.15 -8.14
CA ASN A 122 28.83 20.61 -8.15
C ASN A 122 27.45 21.12 -8.60
N ALA A 123 26.72 21.81 -7.72
CA ALA A 123 25.39 22.37 -7.97
C ALA A 123 25.32 23.34 -9.17
N GLY A 124 26.42 24.02 -9.49
CA GLY A 124 26.53 24.94 -10.64
C GLY A 124 26.83 24.28 -11.98
N SER A 125 26.80 22.94 -12.07
CA SER A 125 26.90 22.19 -13.32
C SER A 125 25.53 21.98 -13.95
N ALA A 126 25.45 21.92 -15.29
CA ALA A 126 24.22 21.60 -16.02
C ALA A 126 23.73 20.16 -15.84
N SER A 127 24.60 19.26 -15.34
CA SER A 127 24.28 17.89 -14.96
C SER A 127 24.87 17.63 -13.58
N VAL A 128 24.05 17.12 -12.67
CA VAL A 128 24.40 16.80 -11.28
C VAL A 128 23.82 15.45 -10.89
N SER A 129 24.40 14.81 -9.87
CA SER A 129 23.84 13.56 -9.35
C SER A 129 22.38 13.72 -8.89
N PRO A 130 21.45 12.86 -9.34
CA PRO A 130 20.04 12.86 -8.92
C PRO A 130 19.80 12.72 -7.41
N TYR A 131 20.80 12.24 -6.64
CA TYR A 131 20.71 12.21 -5.18
C TYR A 131 20.93 13.59 -4.53
N ILE A 132 21.79 14.44 -5.13
CA ILE A 132 22.01 15.82 -4.63
C ILE A 132 21.01 16.80 -5.23
N ALA A 133 20.44 16.48 -6.39
CA ALA A 133 19.49 17.31 -7.10
C ALA A 133 18.31 17.72 -6.20
N ARG A 134 18.00 19.01 -6.25
CA ARG A 134 16.85 19.67 -5.62
C ARG A 134 16.41 20.85 -6.49
N THR A 135 15.12 21.14 -6.51
CA THR A 135 14.62 22.41 -7.06
C THR A 135 14.40 23.43 -5.94
N TRP A 136 14.88 24.64 -6.15
CA TRP A 136 14.51 25.78 -5.32
C TRP A 136 13.13 26.30 -5.75
N SER A 137 12.19 26.39 -4.81
CA SER A 137 10.89 27.04 -5.04
C SER A 137 10.27 27.49 -3.72
N LYS A 138 10.07 28.81 -3.54
CA LYS A 138 9.61 29.42 -2.28
C LYS A 138 8.23 28.94 -1.84
N SER A 139 7.35 28.67 -2.80
CA SER A 139 5.94 28.36 -2.59
C SER A 139 5.56 27.14 -3.44
N ILE A 140 4.30 26.76 -3.36
CA ILE A 140 3.65 25.90 -4.35
C ILE A 140 3.14 26.72 -5.54
N THR A 141 2.77 27.99 -5.32
CA THR A 141 2.25 28.93 -6.32
C THR A 141 3.35 29.62 -7.14
N THR A 142 4.60 29.64 -6.66
CA THR A 142 5.71 30.19 -7.43
C THR A 142 5.93 29.42 -8.74
N LEU A 143 6.32 30.17 -9.78
CA LEU A 143 6.67 29.62 -11.10
C LEU A 143 7.61 28.41 -10.98
N VAL A 144 7.37 27.42 -11.85
CA VAL A 144 8.19 26.20 -11.90
C VAL A 144 9.63 26.57 -12.20
N SER A 145 10.55 26.08 -11.36
CA SER A 145 11.97 26.35 -11.50
C SER A 145 12.54 25.60 -12.71
N ASN A 146 12.78 26.34 -13.80
CA ASN A 146 13.40 25.81 -15.03
C ASN A 146 14.85 26.28 -15.22
N ASN A 147 15.24 27.39 -14.59
CA ASN A 147 16.60 27.88 -14.65
C ASN A 147 17.47 27.13 -13.64
N MET A 148 18.67 26.73 -14.06
CA MET A 148 19.65 26.05 -13.21
C MET A 148 20.11 26.93 -12.03
N ASN A 149 20.19 28.24 -12.25
CA ASN A 149 20.58 29.25 -11.29
C ASN A 149 19.47 30.28 -11.11
N ILE A 150 19.14 30.60 -9.85
CA ILE A 150 18.12 31.59 -9.50
C ILE A 150 18.69 32.54 -8.45
N THR A 151 18.72 33.83 -8.75
CA THR A 151 19.11 34.87 -7.79
C THR A 151 17.88 35.37 -7.06
N ASP A 152 17.87 35.27 -5.73
CA ASP A 152 16.82 35.77 -4.87
C ASP A 152 17.41 36.51 -3.67
N ASN A 153 16.92 37.73 -3.38
CA ASN A 153 17.42 38.61 -2.33
C ASN A 153 18.96 38.74 -2.31
N GLY A 154 19.60 38.71 -3.49
CA GLY A 154 21.06 38.78 -3.66
C GLY A 154 21.83 37.47 -3.48
N LYS A 155 21.17 36.37 -3.10
CA LYS A 155 21.77 35.03 -2.99
C LYS A 155 21.41 34.18 -4.20
N THR A 156 22.40 33.48 -4.77
CA THR A 156 22.17 32.49 -5.83
C THR A 156 21.82 31.13 -5.23
N TYR A 157 20.73 30.54 -5.71
CA TYR A 157 20.30 29.18 -5.45
C TYR A 157 20.42 28.36 -6.74
N TYR A 158 20.60 27.04 -6.62
CA TYR A 158 20.66 26.13 -7.77
C TYR A 158 19.45 25.20 -7.79
N SER A 159 19.01 24.83 -9.00
CA SER A 159 17.80 24.06 -9.22
C SER A 159 18.00 22.98 -10.27
N HIS A 160 17.73 21.74 -9.88
CA HIS A 160 17.87 20.55 -10.72
C HIS A 160 16.61 19.67 -10.61
N SER A 161 15.99 19.41 -11.77
CA SER A 161 14.79 18.57 -11.89
C SER A 161 15.14 17.18 -12.40
N LEU A 162 14.37 16.17 -12.00
CA LEU A 162 14.64 14.79 -12.38
C LEU A 162 13.80 14.40 -13.62
N LYS A 163 14.48 14.00 -14.70
CA LYS A 163 13.89 13.29 -15.85
C LYS A 163 13.47 11.88 -15.39
N TRP A 164 12.21 11.68 -15.02
CA TRP A 164 11.81 10.48 -14.26
C TRP A 164 11.53 9.25 -15.12
N SER A 165 10.38 9.17 -15.80
CA SER A 165 9.90 7.95 -16.45
C SER A 165 10.77 7.48 -17.64
N GLN A 166 10.97 6.17 -17.79
CA GLN A 166 11.61 5.59 -18.99
C GLN A 166 10.68 5.67 -20.21
N ALA A 167 9.36 5.63 -20.01
CA ALA A 167 8.36 5.85 -21.05
C ALA A 167 8.42 7.25 -21.69
N VAL A 168 8.97 8.25 -20.97
CA VAL A 168 9.19 9.61 -21.50
C VAL A 168 10.63 9.79 -22.00
N TRP A 169 11.63 9.40 -21.20
CA TRP A 169 13.03 9.77 -21.45
C TRP A 169 13.92 8.66 -22.00
N GLY A 170 13.45 7.41 -22.05
CA GLY A 170 14.26 6.27 -22.45
C GLY A 170 15.51 6.11 -21.59
N GLN A 171 16.69 6.34 -22.18
CA GLN A 171 17.99 6.24 -21.51
C GLN A 171 18.34 7.47 -20.66
N ASP A 172 17.72 8.62 -20.90
CA ASP A 172 17.88 9.85 -20.10
C ASP A 172 17.16 9.76 -18.73
N SER A 173 16.41 8.68 -18.50
CA SER A 173 15.67 8.44 -17.26
C SER A 173 16.59 8.21 -16.07
N VAL A 174 16.44 9.01 -15.02
CA VAL A 174 17.18 8.84 -13.76
C VAL A 174 16.65 7.69 -12.90
N ARG A 175 15.51 7.08 -13.28
CA ARG A 175 14.78 6.06 -12.49
C ARG A 175 15.64 4.89 -12.05
N ARG A 176 16.60 4.46 -12.88
CA ARG A 176 17.52 3.33 -12.59
C ARG A 176 18.36 3.54 -11.33
N TYR A 177 18.57 4.79 -10.91
CA TYR A 177 19.30 5.13 -9.68
C TYR A 177 18.43 5.03 -8.41
N PHE A 178 17.11 4.88 -8.56
CA PHE A 178 16.15 4.72 -7.46
C PHE A 178 15.65 3.26 -7.36
N THR A 179 16.17 2.36 -8.19
CA THR A 179 15.95 0.90 -8.14
C THR A 179 17.10 0.17 -7.44
N ASP A 180 16.88 -1.11 -7.10
CA ASP A 180 17.92 -2.02 -6.63
C ASP A 180 19.08 -2.11 -7.64
N SER A 181 20.33 -2.04 -7.20
CA SER A 181 21.49 -1.98 -8.11
C SER A 181 21.70 -3.28 -8.89
N GLY A 182 21.19 -4.41 -8.37
CA GLY A 182 21.16 -5.69 -9.07
C GLY A 182 20.27 -5.68 -10.32
N CYS A 183 19.36 -4.72 -10.45
CA CYS A 183 18.55 -4.52 -11.66
C CYS A 183 19.40 -4.18 -12.90
N ASP A 184 20.46 -3.39 -12.72
CA ASP A 184 21.43 -3.04 -13.77
C ASP A 184 22.60 -4.06 -13.83
N GLY A 185 22.51 -5.17 -13.09
CA GLY A 185 23.55 -6.20 -13.02
C GLY A 185 24.84 -5.77 -12.30
N ALA A 186 24.78 -4.71 -11.47
CA ALA A 186 25.96 -4.12 -10.85
C ALA A 186 26.66 -5.07 -9.86
N SER A 187 27.87 -5.51 -10.21
CA SER A 187 28.76 -6.27 -9.31
C SER A 187 29.79 -5.34 -8.67
N GLY A 188 29.72 -5.13 -7.36
CA GLY A 188 30.66 -4.28 -6.65
C GLY A 188 30.57 -4.40 -5.13
N ASN A 189 31.49 -3.74 -4.42
CA ASN A 189 31.59 -3.82 -2.96
C ASN A 189 30.41 -3.20 -2.22
N ILE A 190 29.60 -2.35 -2.87
CA ILE A 190 28.39 -1.75 -2.29
C ILE A 190 27.27 -1.78 -3.32
N TYR A 191 26.11 -2.32 -2.94
CA TYR A 191 24.89 -2.28 -3.73
C TYR A 191 23.64 -2.20 -2.82
N PHE A 192 22.63 -1.45 -3.24
CA PHE A 192 21.33 -1.42 -2.55
C PHE A 192 20.63 -2.76 -2.78
N ASN A 193 20.04 -3.32 -1.71
CA ASN A 193 19.31 -4.60 -1.75
C ASN A 193 17.86 -4.47 -1.25
N GLN A 194 17.36 -3.23 -1.21
CA GLN A 194 16.00 -2.87 -0.78
C GLN A 194 15.23 -2.30 -1.97
N GLN A 195 14.28 -3.08 -2.49
CA GLN A 195 13.51 -2.71 -3.67
C GLN A 195 12.30 -1.83 -3.32
N PHE A 196 12.43 -0.52 -3.49
CA PHE A 196 11.31 0.44 -3.39
C PHE A 196 10.53 0.56 -4.72
N LEU A 197 11.23 0.42 -5.85
CA LEU A 197 10.71 0.47 -7.21
C LEU A 197 11.08 -0.81 -7.95
N SER A 198 10.19 -1.32 -8.81
CA SER A 198 10.48 -2.49 -9.65
C SER A 198 11.62 -2.18 -10.62
N CYS A 199 12.50 -3.15 -10.89
CA CYS A 199 13.64 -2.97 -11.81
C CYS A 199 13.25 -2.30 -13.13
N ASN A 200 12.30 -2.91 -13.83
CA ASN A 200 11.66 -2.32 -14.99
C ASN A 200 10.50 -1.43 -14.55
N GLU A 201 10.33 -0.29 -15.22
CA GLU A 201 9.10 0.50 -15.15
C GLU A 201 7.92 -0.33 -15.68
N ASN A 202 6.73 -0.11 -15.11
CA ASN A 202 5.53 -0.84 -15.51
C ASN A 202 5.26 -0.65 -17.03
N PRO A 203 5.22 -1.74 -17.84
CA PRO A 203 5.09 -1.64 -19.29
C PRO A 203 3.79 -0.98 -19.75
N VAL A 204 2.75 -0.91 -18.91
CA VAL A 204 1.51 -0.17 -19.20
C VAL A 204 1.78 1.32 -19.44
N LEU A 205 2.82 1.91 -18.85
CA LEU A 205 3.19 3.31 -19.09
C LEU A 205 3.81 3.53 -20.48
N ARG A 206 4.37 2.49 -21.11
CA ARG A 206 4.97 2.58 -22.45
C ARG A 206 3.88 2.51 -23.52
N GLY A 207 3.49 3.67 -24.05
CA GLY A 207 2.35 3.81 -24.96
C GLY A 207 1.02 4.17 -24.27
N SER A 208 1.06 4.46 -22.96
CA SER A 208 -0.01 5.17 -22.26
C SER A 208 -0.03 6.64 -22.66
N GLU A 209 -1.21 7.27 -22.64
CA GLU A 209 -1.35 8.72 -22.80
C GLU A 209 -0.86 9.49 -21.56
N ILE A 210 -0.65 8.82 -20.41
CA ILE A 210 -0.03 9.39 -19.21
C ILE A 210 1.28 8.68 -18.81
N ALA A 211 2.27 9.48 -18.40
CA ALA A 211 3.53 9.02 -17.80
C ALA A 211 4.09 10.10 -16.85
N ILE A 212 5.14 9.78 -16.08
CA ILE A 212 5.76 10.74 -15.14
C ILE A 212 6.93 11.45 -15.84
N SER A 213 6.73 12.64 -16.40
CA SER A 213 7.80 13.38 -17.06
C SER A 213 8.85 13.85 -16.05
N ARG A 214 8.43 14.53 -14.99
CA ARG A 214 9.34 15.25 -14.09
C ARG A 214 9.05 14.94 -12.63
N LEU A 215 10.11 14.85 -11.83
CA LEU A 215 10.03 14.78 -10.38
C LEU A 215 10.98 15.84 -9.78
N ASP A 216 10.43 16.72 -8.96
CA ASP A 216 11.12 17.85 -8.35
C ASP A 216 11.23 17.61 -6.84
N LEU A 217 12.46 17.50 -6.33
CA LEU A 217 12.76 17.39 -4.90
C LEU A 217 12.95 18.80 -4.34
N VAL A 218 11.91 19.40 -3.75
CA VAL A 218 11.92 20.82 -3.40
C VAL A 218 12.63 21.05 -2.07
N SER A 219 13.48 22.08 -2.00
CA SER A 219 14.06 22.61 -0.75
C SER A 219 14.23 24.12 -0.80
N ASP A 220 14.09 24.75 0.37
CA ASP A 220 14.42 26.15 0.64
C ASP A 220 15.85 26.59 0.25
N GLN A 221 16.82 25.67 0.28
CA GLN A 221 18.22 25.91 -0.13
C GLN A 221 18.52 25.50 -1.58
N GLY A 222 17.60 24.82 -2.27
CA GLY A 222 17.85 24.25 -3.59
C GLY A 222 18.98 23.20 -3.58
N THR A 223 19.64 23.00 -4.71
CA THR A 223 20.80 22.09 -4.81
C THR A 223 22.03 22.75 -4.19
N VAL A 224 22.74 22.02 -3.33
CA VAL A 224 23.99 22.45 -2.70
C VAL A 224 25.11 21.48 -3.06
N SER A 225 26.27 22.01 -3.44
CA SER A 225 27.43 21.20 -3.86
C SER A 225 27.96 20.31 -2.73
N ARG A 226 28.41 19.10 -3.07
CA ARG A 226 29.05 18.14 -2.14
C ARG A 226 30.51 17.87 -2.58
N PRO A 227 31.49 18.76 -2.29
CA PRO A 227 32.80 18.76 -2.93
C PRO A 227 33.88 17.90 -2.23
N ALA A 228 34.76 17.31 -3.03
CA ALA A 228 35.98 16.54 -2.68
C ALA A 228 36.54 16.72 -1.25
N GLY A 229 36.18 15.83 -0.31
CA GLY A 229 36.87 15.68 0.97
C GLY A 229 36.60 16.76 2.03
N THR A 230 35.58 17.61 1.87
CA THR A 230 35.23 18.60 2.92
C THR A 230 34.59 17.95 4.15
N THR A 231 34.95 18.42 5.33
CA THR A 231 34.30 18.06 6.60
C THR A 231 33.02 18.87 6.86
N ALA A 232 32.90 20.05 6.24
CA ALA A 232 31.68 20.83 6.21
C ALA A 232 30.78 20.38 5.05
N GLY A 233 29.52 20.14 5.37
CA GLY A 233 28.41 20.04 4.44
C GLY A 233 27.18 20.72 5.03
N VAL A 234 26.19 20.99 4.19
CA VAL A 234 24.87 21.48 4.63
C VAL A 234 23.89 20.32 4.41
N PRO A 235 23.19 19.84 5.45
CA PRO A 235 22.15 18.82 5.27
C PRO A 235 20.95 19.46 4.56
N VAL A 236 20.76 19.12 3.28
CA VAL A 236 19.64 19.62 2.48
C VAL A 236 18.51 18.60 2.52
N GLY A 237 17.46 18.95 3.26
CA GLY A 237 16.23 18.17 3.35
C GLY A 237 15.45 18.11 2.04
N ILE A 238 14.25 17.56 2.12
CA ILE A 238 13.24 17.62 1.07
C ILE A 238 11.96 18.09 1.79
N ASP A 239 11.45 19.26 1.40
CA ASP A 239 10.28 19.88 2.03
C ASP A 239 9.00 19.53 1.28
N ARG A 240 9.10 19.31 -0.03
CA ARG A 240 7.99 18.93 -0.92
C ARG A 240 8.53 18.07 -2.07
N VAL A 241 7.68 17.18 -2.60
CA VAL A 241 7.98 16.41 -3.81
C VAL A 241 6.90 16.73 -4.84
N ASP A 242 7.27 17.43 -5.91
CA ASP A 242 6.33 17.76 -6.99
C ASP A 242 6.50 16.75 -8.14
N VAL A 243 5.46 15.98 -8.43
CA VAL A 243 5.41 14.96 -9.49
C VAL A 243 4.58 15.48 -10.66
N TYR A 244 5.15 15.49 -11.85
CA TYR A 244 4.51 15.97 -13.07
C TYR A 244 4.07 14.77 -13.90
N VAL A 245 2.76 14.51 -13.93
CA VAL A 245 2.16 13.46 -14.76
C VAL A 245 1.77 14.08 -16.09
N SER A 246 2.63 13.90 -17.09
CA SER A 246 2.46 14.42 -18.45
C SER A 246 1.40 13.65 -19.22
N PHE A 247 0.60 14.38 -19.99
CA PHE A 247 -0.46 13.88 -20.84
C PHE A 247 -0.14 14.13 -22.32
N SER A 248 -0.10 13.06 -23.09
CA SER A 248 0.23 13.00 -24.51
C SER A 248 -0.90 12.31 -25.27
N PRO A 249 -1.96 13.03 -25.66
CA PRO A 249 -3.14 12.46 -26.33
C PRO A 249 -2.82 11.98 -27.74
N VAL A 250 -3.22 10.75 -28.09
CA VAL A 250 -3.01 10.17 -29.44
C VAL A 250 -3.73 10.98 -30.53
N ASP A 251 -4.83 11.65 -30.18
CA ASP A 251 -5.65 12.50 -31.06
C ASP A 251 -5.30 14.00 -30.98
N ASN A 252 -4.19 14.39 -30.34
CA ASN A 252 -3.80 15.79 -30.09
C ASN A 252 -4.88 16.64 -29.36
N ASN A 253 -5.79 15.99 -28.63
CA ASN A 253 -6.91 16.60 -27.93
C ASN A 253 -6.61 16.76 -26.42
N PRO A 254 -6.24 17.97 -25.95
CA PRO A 254 -5.83 18.17 -24.56
C PRO A 254 -6.98 18.00 -23.56
N ALA A 255 -8.24 18.18 -23.98
CA ALA A 255 -9.43 18.05 -23.13
C ALA A 255 -9.54 16.69 -22.42
N ARG A 256 -9.01 15.63 -23.06
CA ARG A 256 -9.05 14.26 -22.55
C ARG A 256 -8.26 14.04 -21.26
N ILE A 257 -7.41 14.99 -20.83
CA ILE A 257 -6.66 14.91 -19.56
C ILE A 257 -7.57 14.77 -18.33
N GLU A 258 -8.80 15.30 -18.39
CA GLU A 258 -9.82 15.16 -17.32
C GLU A 258 -10.10 13.69 -16.98
N GLN A 259 -10.09 12.84 -18.00
CA GLN A 259 -10.46 11.42 -17.93
C GLN A 259 -9.46 10.59 -17.09
N PHE A 260 -8.31 11.17 -16.71
CA PHE A 260 -7.29 10.57 -15.86
C PHE A 260 -7.30 11.11 -14.42
N ILE A 261 -7.98 12.24 -14.12
CA ILE A 261 -8.01 12.84 -12.78
C ILE A 261 -8.59 11.86 -11.74
N THR A 262 -9.80 11.36 -11.99
CA THR A 262 -10.49 10.46 -11.06
C THR A 262 -9.74 9.12 -10.90
N PRO A 263 -9.25 8.47 -11.97
CA PRO A 263 -8.34 7.33 -11.85
C PRO A 263 -7.08 7.60 -11.01
N LEU A 264 -6.35 8.70 -11.27
CA LEU A 264 -5.12 9.05 -10.53
C LEU A 264 -5.38 9.31 -9.05
N MET A 265 -6.38 10.13 -8.72
CA MET A 265 -6.74 10.42 -7.33
C MET A 265 -7.26 9.17 -6.60
N THR A 266 -7.88 8.23 -7.31
CA THR A 266 -8.29 6.93 -6.74
C THR A 266 -7.07 6.03 -6.51
N ALA A 267 -6.18 5.93 -7.48
CA ALA A 267 -4.96 5.12 -7.41
C ALA A 267 -4.03 5.59 -6.27
N PHE A 268 -3.82 6.91 -6.13
CA PHE A 268 -3.05 7.49 -5.02
C PHE A 268 -3.66 7.12 -3.65
N ARG A 269 -4.99 7.29 -3.48
CA ARG A 269 -5.71 6.89 -2.26
C ARG A 269 -5.57 5.39 -1.94
N LEU A 270 -5.65 4.53 -2.96
CA LEU A 270 -5.43 3.08 -2.80
C LEU A 270 -3.99 2.72 -2.40
N LYS A 271 -3.01 3.56 -2.78
CA LYS A 271 -1.61 3.50 -2.34
C LYS A 271 -1.35 4.25 -1.03
N LYS A 272 -2.40 4.71 -0.33
CA LYS A 272 -2.35 5.50 0.93
C LYS A 272 -1.61 6.84 0.83
N ILE A 273 -1.23 7.29 -0.36
CA ILE A 273 -0.57 8.58 -0.59
C ILE A 273 -1.62 9.62 -1.01
N THR A 274 -1.56 10.79 -0.39
CA THR A 274 -2.50 11.89 -0.71
C THR A 274 -1.69 13.12 -1.08
N PRO A 275 -1.78 13.62 -2.33
CA PRO A 275 -1.17 14.90 -2.68
C PRO A 275 -1.91 16.03 -1.95
N ASN A 276 -1.22 17.14 -1.68
CA ASN A 276 -1.84 18.36 -1.18
C ASN A 276 -2.91 18.81 -2.19
N THR A 277 -4.19 18.72 -1.83
CA THR A 277 -5.32 19.01 -2.73
C THR A 277 -5.37 20.46 -3.17
N ASN A 278 -4.88 21.38 -2.33
CA ASN A 278 -4.74 22.80 -2.64
C ASN A 278 -3.45 23.08 -3.45
N GLY A 279 -2.76 22.01 -3.87
CA GLY A 279 -1.44 21.99 -4.47
C GLY A 279 -1.36 21.24 -5.80
N VAL A 280 -2.49 20.80 -6.35
CA VAL A 280 -2.53 20.06 -7.63
C VAL A 280 -2.86 21.02 -8.78
N TYR A 281 -1.84 21.37 -9.56
CA TYR A 281 -1.92 22.40 -10.60
C TYR A 281 -1.80 21.83 -12.01
N LEU A 282 -2.50 22.47 -12.96
CA LEU A 282 -2.28 22.26 -14.39
C LEU A 282 -1.02 23.02 -14.83
N VAL A 283 -0.16 22.32 -15.58
CA VAL A 283 1.06 22.88 -16.14
C VAL A 283 1.18 22.51 -17.63
N ARG A 284 2.01 23.25 -18.36
CA ARG A 284 2.32 23.03 -19.78
C ARG A 284 3.82 22.92 -19.99
N GLU A 285 4.22 22.10 -20.95
CA GLU A 285 5.61 21.97 -21.40
C GLU A 285 6.03 23.21 -22.20
N LEU A 286 7.22 23.74 -21.92
CA LEU A 286 7.83 24.85 -22.66
C LEU A 286 8.94 24.37 -23.60
N ASN A 287 9.75 23.39 -23.16
CA ASN A 287 10.76 22.74 -23.98
C ASN A 287 10.98 21.31 -23.47
N HIS A 288 10.67 20.33 -24.32
CA HIS A 288 10.80 18.92 -24.00
C HIS A 288 12.25 18.51 -23.67
N ALA A 289 13.22 18.85 -24.54
CA ALA A 289 14.63 18.46 -24.35
C ALA A 289 15.22 19.01 -23.04
N GLY A 290 14.81 20.22 -22.64
CA GLY A 290 15.18 20.86 -21.38
C GLY A 290 14.36 20.46 -20.15
N ASN A 291 13.34 19.61 -20.29
CA ASN A 291 12.38 19.26 -19.23
C ASN A 291 11.76 20.48 -18.53
N THR A 292 11.43 21.53 -19.30
CA THR A 292 10.94 22.80 -18.75
C THR A 292 9.40 22.88 -18.81
N TRP A 293 8.80 23.27 -17.69
CA TRP A 293 7.35 23.30 -17.49
C TRP A 293 6.91 24.63 -16.90
N THR A 294 5.65 25.03 -17.07
CA THR A 294 5.13 26.24 -16.42
C THR A 294 3.68 26.05 -15.99
N LEU A 295 3.27 26.79 -14.95
CA LEU A 295 1.88 26.89 -14.52
C LEU A 295 1.03 27.58 -15.59
N LEU A 296 -0.28 27.36 -15.56
CA LEU A 296 -1.22 28.02 -16.46
C LEU A 296 -2.05 29.08 -15.73
N ASP A 297 -2.43 30.13 -16.46
CA ASP A 297 -3.47 31.08 -16.05
C ASP A 297 -4.84 30.54 -16.48
N LYS A 298 -5.74 30.33 -15.51
CA LYS A 298 -7.06 29.73 -15.76
C LYS A 298 -8.04 30.65 -16.50
N THR A 299 -7.77 31.95 -16.53
CA THR A 299 -8.58 32.89 -17.29
C THR A 299 -8.41 32.66 -18.79
N SER A 300 -7.19 32.34 -19.25
CA SER A 300 -6.76 32.39 -20.65
C SER A 300 -6.17 31.10 -21.23
N GLY A 301 -5.87 30.09 -20.39
CA GLY A 301 -5.20 28.85 -20.81
C GLY A 301 -3.72 29.02 -21.20
N GLN A 302 -3.17 30.22 -21.02
CA GLN A 302 -1.79 30.55 -21.39
C GLN A 302 -0.80 30.27 -20.23
N PRO A 303 0.51 30.16 -20.52
CA PRO A 303 1.55 30.21 -19.50
C PRO A 303 1.36 31.34 -18.48
N ALA A 304 1.31 30.99 -17.20
CA ALA A 304 1.34 31.95 -16.11
C ALA A 304 2.69 32.68 -16.07
N THR A 305 2.65 33.93 -15.62
CA THR A 305 3.84 34.80 -15.49
C THR A 305 4.04 35.21 -14.04
N ALA A 306 5.14 35.91 -13.74
CA ALA A 306 5.36 36.48 -12.41
C ALA A 306 4.36 37.60 -12.03
N ALA A 307 3.50 38.03 -12.97
CA ALA A 307 2.40 38.97 -12.73
C ALA A 307 1.02 38.27 -12.66
N THR A 308 0.93 36.96 -12.91
CA THR A 308 -0.31 36.18 -12.75
C THR A 308 -0.60 35.98 -11.26
N PRO A 309 -1.74 36.43 -10.71
CA PRO A 309 -2.06 36.24 -9.30
C PRO A 309 -2.24 34.76 -8.92
N ASP A 310 -1.85 34.38 -7.71
CA ASP A 310 -2.01 33.02 -7.17
C ASP A 310 -3.43 32.44 -7.32
N SER A 311 -4.46 33.30 -7.20
CA SER A 311 -5.88 32.95 -7.38
C SER A 311 -6.26 32.55 -8.81
N ASN A 312 -5.47 32.97 -9.79
CA ASN A 312 -5.69 32.76 -11.22
C ASN A 312 -4.84 31.61 -11.77
N LEU A 313 -3.97 31.02 -10.95
CA LEU A 313 -3.25 29.80 -11.31
C LEU A 313 -4.23 28.63 -11.43
N ALA A 314 -4.08 27.85 -12.50
CA ALA A 314 -4.98 26.76 -12.84
C ALA A 314 -4.79 25.53 -11.94
N LEU A 315 -5.79 25.24 -11.12
CA LEU A 315 -5.89 23.98 -10.38
C LEU A 315 -6.51 22.90 -11.27
N PHE A 316 -6.29 21.62 -10.94
CA PHE A 316 -6.97 20.50 -11.62
C PHE A 316 -8.50 20.59 -11.58
N SER A 317 -9.05 21.27 -10.57
CA SER A 317 -10.49 21.52 -10.40
C SER A 317 -11.04 22.59 -11.35
N ASP A 318 -10.18 23.50 -11.86
CA ASP A 318 -10.56 24.51 -12.85
C ASP A 318 -10.63 23.91 -14.27
N LEU A 319 -10.18 22.65 -14.46
CA LEU A 319 -10.04 22.03 -15.79
C LEU A 319 -11.33 22.05 -16.65
N PRO A 320 -12.53 21.74 -16.14
CA PRO A 320 -13.75 21.74 -16.97
C PRO A 320 -14.01 23.11 -17.61
N ASP A 321 -13.77 24.21 -16.87
CA ASP A 321 -13.91 25.59 -17.34
C ASP A 321 -12.72 26.07 -18.19
N MET A 322 -11.70 25.20 -18.39
CA MET A 322 -10.49 25.49 -19.16
C MET A 322 -10.37 24.68 -20.45
N ILE A 323 -11.20 23.65 -20.68
CA ILE A 323 -11.11 22.76 -21.85
C ILE A 323 -10.98 23.53 -23.17
N ASP A 324 -11.88 24.50 -23.42
CA ASP A 324 -11.89 25.31 -24.65
C ASP A 324 -10.73 26.33 -24.76
N LYS A 325 -9.90 26.43 -23.70
CA LYS A 325 -8.73 27.34 -23.61
C LYS A 325 -7.40 26.60 -23.80
N LEU A 326 -7.42 25.27 -23.78
CA LEU A 326 -6.21 24.47 -23.97
C LEU A 326 -5.83 24.42 -25.47
N GLN A 327 -4.58 24.70 -25.78
CA GLN A 327 -4.08 24.76 -27.16
C GLN A 327 -3.80 23.34 -27.67
N HIS A 328 -4.39 22.99 -28.81
CA HIS A 328 -4.12 21.74 -29.50
C HIS A 328 -2.63 21.57 -29.85
N GLY A 329 -2.14 20.34 -29.82
CA GLY A 329 -0.74 20.02 -30.09
C GLY A 329 0.27 20.54 -29.05
N GLN A 330 -0.19 20.86 -27.84
CA GLN A 330 0.69 21.20 -26.70
C GLN A 330 0.67 20.09 -25.65
N THR A 331 1.84 19.74 -25.12
CA THR A 331 1.95 18.81 -23.99
C THR A 331 1.53 19.49 -22.70
N TYR A 332 0.58 18.89 -21.99
CA TYR A 332 0.11 19.32 -20.68
C TYR A 332 0.52 18.30 -19.62
N ALA A 333 0.59 18.71 -18.36
CA ALA A 333 0.76 17.79 -17.23
C ALA A 333 -0.05 18.25 -16.02
N ILE A 334 -0.31 17.31 -15.11
CA ILE A 334 -0.82 17.62 -13.78
C ILE A 334 0.36 17.52 -12.80
N ARG A 335 0.69 18.62 -12.12
CA ARG A 335 1.71 18.64 -11.06
C ARG A 335 1.05 18.32 -9.73
N PHE A 336 1.26 17.11 -9.23
CA PHE A 336 0.83 16.65 -7.91
C PHE A 336 1.95 16.92 -6.88
N SER A 337 1.67 17.76 -5.90
CA SER A 337 2.61 18.07 -4.81
C SER A 337 2.36 17.22 -3.58
N PHE A 338 3.38 16.51 -3.12
CA PHE A 338 3.37 15.68 -1.90
C PHE A 338 4.27 16.28 -0.82
N ASP A 339 3.98 15.98 0.45
CA ASP A 339 4.82 16.35 1.59
C ASP A 339 6.16 15.60 1.53
N GLY A 340 7.28 16.34 1.54
CA GLY A 340 8.64 15.75 1.50
C GLY A 340 9.04 15.03 2.78
N LYS A 341 8.19 15.08 3.82
CA LYS A 341 8.36 14.43 5.13
C LYS A 341 7.20 13.45 5.38
N GLY A 342 6.55 12.97 4.31
CA GLY A 342 5.23 12.33 4.33
C GLY A 342 5.08 11.02 5.13
N ASP A 343 6.16 10.34 5.53
CA ASP A 343 6.06 9.11 6.35
C ASP A 343 5.90 9.37 7.86
N TYR A 344 6.10 10.62 8.32
CA TYR A 344 5.79 10.93 9.72
C TYR A 344 4.28 10.88 9.96
N LEU A 345 3.89 10.28 11.09
CA LEU A 345 2.53 10.37 11.61
C LEU A 345 2.22 11.83 11.92
N ARG A 346 1.36 12.44 11.10
CA ARG A 346 0.86 13.80 11.31
C ARG A 346 0.03 13.87 12.58
N THR A 347 0.10 15.00 13.28
CA THR A 347 -0.69 15.29 14.49
C THR A 347 -2.19 15.36 14.24
N ASP A 348 -2.61 15.54 12.98
CA ASP A 348 -4.01 15.50 12.53
C ASP A 348 -4.53 14.08 12.20
N GLY A 349 -3.68 13.05 12.26
CA GLY A 349 -4.04 11.66 12.00
C GLY A 349 -4.34 11.31 10.54
N LEU A 350 -4.09 12.21 9.57
CA LEU A 350 -4.38 11.95 8.15
C LEU A 350 -3.43 10.93 7.49
N ASN A 351 -2.25 10.71 8.08
CA ASN A 351 -1.29 9.70 7.63
C ASN A 351 -1.48 8.39 8.40
N SER A 352 -1.70 7.28 7.70
CA SER A 352 -1.78 5.94 8.31
C SER A 352 -0.41 5.29 8.47
N ALA A 353 -0.08 4.75 9.64
CA ALA A 353 1.09 3.89 9.81
C ALA A 353 0.74 2.40 9.64
N ASP A 354 1.55 1.65 8.87
CA ASP A 354 1.41 0.18 8.76
C ASP A 354 1.83 -0.55 10.05
N LYS A 355 2.70 0.08 10.84
CA LYS A 355 3.06 -0.32 12.21
C LYS A 355 3.52 0.88 13.04
N VAL A 356 3.26 0.84 14.34
CA VAL A 356 3.80 1.80 15.32
C VAL A 356 4.52 1.00 16.38
N CYS A 357 5.79 1.30 16.65
CA CYS A 357 6.62 0.61 17.64
C CYS A 357 7.09 1.60 18.71
N TRP A 358 7.10 1.18 19.97
CA TRP A 358 7.67 1.95 21.08
C TRP A 358 9.13 1.60 21.28
N ASN A 359 9.94 2.58 21.70
CA ASN A 359 11.29 2.35 22.21
C ASN A 359 11.24 2.13 23.73
N THR A 360 12.14 1.30 24.27
CA THR A 360 12.35 1.16 25.70
C THR A 360 13.21 2.32 26.24
N THR A 361 13.33 2.41 27.57
CA THR A 361 14.24 3.36 28.26
C THR A 361 15.72 3.21 27.91
N THR A 362 16.13 2.11 27.26
CA THR A 362 17.50 1.88 26.77
C THR A 362 17.66 2.14 25.26
N GLY A 363 16.63 2.68 24.60
CA GLY A 363 16.60 2.86 23.14
C GLY A 363 16.39 1.57 22.34
N ALA A 364 16.34 0.41 23.00
CA ALA A 364 16.02 -0.86 22.36
C ALA A 364 14.56 -0.89 21.89
N ALA A 365 14.28 -1.66 20.83
CA ALA A 365 12.94 -1.71 20.27
C ALA A 365 11.97 -2.55 21.12
N GLY A 366 10.92 -1.91 21.61
CA GLY A 366 9.83 -2.53 22.37
C GLY A 366 8.72 -3.12 21.48
N PRO A 367 7.48 -3.21 21.98
CA PRO A 367 6.36 -3.81 21.26
C PRO A 367 5.88 -2.92 20.11
N CYS A 368 5.18 -3.53 19.14
CA CYS A 368 4.61 -2.86 17.98
C CYS A 368 3.12 -3.16 17.82
N LEU A 369 2.32 -2.13 17.53
CA LEU A 369 0.98 -2.27 16.95
C LEU A 369 1.07 -2.43 15.42
N THR A 370 0.18 -3.23 14.86
CA THR A 370 -0.08 -3.32 13.42
C THR A 370 -1.53 -3.76 13.17
N SER A 371 -2.08 -3.45 12.00
CA SER A 371 -3.46 -3.79 11.62
C SER A 371 -3.48 -4.86 10.51
N PRO A 372 -3.83 -6.13 10.81
CA PRO A 372 -3.95 -7.18 9.79
C PRO A 372 -5.30 -7.15 9.05
N ALA A 373 -6.32 -6.46 9.58
CA ALA A 373 -7.64 -6.27 8.99
C ALA A 373 -8.30 -5.01 9.58
N GLN A 374 -9.23 -4.39 8.85
CA GLN A 374 -9.77 -3.04 9.13
C GLN A 374 -10.18 -2.82 10.60
N ASP A 375 -10.92 -3.75 11.20
CA ASP A 375 -11.45 -3.61 12.57
C ASP A 375 -10.50 -4.16 13.65
N THR A 376 -9.21 -4.33 13.33
CA THR A 376 -8.24 -5.00 14.23
C THR A 376 -6.93 -4.22 14.39
N LEU A 377 -6.47 -4.11 15.63
CA LEU A 377 -5.12 -3.69 16.00
C LEU A 377 -4.50 -4.76 16.89
N VAL A 378 -3.32 -5.25 16.52
CA VAL A 378 -2.63 -6.34 17.23
C VAL A 378 -1.31 -5.86 17.79
N LEU A 379 -1.16 -5.97 19.12
CA LEU A 379 0.09 -5.68 19.83
C LEU A 379 0.99 -6.92 19.83
N LYS A 380 2.10 -6.85 19.08
CA LYS A 380 3.09 -7.93 18.93
C LYS A 380 4.43 -7.57 19.54
N GLN A 381 5.15 -8.58 20.02
CA GLN A 381 6.58 -8.42 20.30
C GLN A 381 7.36 -8.35 18.98
N ARG A 382 8.33 -7.43 18.86
CA ARG A 382 9.04 -7.18 17.60
C ARG A 382 9.95 -8.35 17.17
N GLN A 383 10.48 -9.12 18.12
CA GLN A 383 11.39 -10.25 17.85
C GLN A 383 10.67 -11.60 17.67
N ASN A 384 9.43 -11.74 18.17
CA ASN A 384 8.60 -12.94 17.98
C ASN A 384 7.19 -12.55 17.56
N THR A 385 6.94 -12.50 16.24
CA THR A 385 5.65 -12.09 15.65
C THR A 385 4.53 -13.11 15.84
N SER A 386 4.83 -14.27 16.42
CA SER A 386 3.90 -15.33 16.85
C SER A 386 3.39 -15.15 18.29
N GLU A 387 4.02 -14.31 19.11
CA GLU A 387 3.62 -14.08 20.50
C GLU A 387 2.88 -12.74 20.66
N PHE A 388 1.66 -12.82 21.20
CA PHE A 388 0.89 -11.67 21.64
C PHE A 388 1.45 -11.10 22.95
N ALA A 389 1.34 -9.80 23.15
CA ALA A 389 1.60 -9.21 24.46
C ALA A 389 0.53 -9.68 25.49
N ASN A 390 0.93 -9.84 26.76
CA ASN A 390 0.03 -10.32 27.82
C ASN A 390 -1.17 -9.38 28.03
N LEU A 391 -2.38 -9.88 27.76
CA LEU A 391 -3.63 -9.16 27.97
C LEU A 391 -4.15 -9.38 29.40
N GLN A 392 -4.02 -8.37 30.26
CA GLN A 392 -4.59 -8.41 31.61
C GLN A 392 -6.08 -8.01 31.57
N VAL A 393 -6.97 -9.01 31.48
CA VAL A 393 -8.42 -8.81 31.40
C VAL A 393 -9.00 -8.50 32.79
N GLY A 394 -9.67 -7.35 32.95
CA GLY A 394 -10.26 -6.93 34.22
C GLY A 394 -11.50 -7.73 34.64
N ASN A 395 -12.46 -7.91 33.73
CA ASN A 395 -13.64 -8.76 33.92
C ASN A 395 -13.68 -9.80 32.79
N VAL A 396 -13.52 -11.07 33.15
CA VAL A 396 -13.66 -12.19 32.19
C VAL A 396 -15.13 -12.61 32.12
N VAL A 397 -15.69 -12.54 30.92
CA VAL A 397 -16.97 -13.17 30.56
C VAL A 397 -16.66 -14.29 29.57
N SER A 398 -17.01 -15.53 29.94
CA SER A 398 -16.85 -16.72 29.11
C SER A 398 -18.20 -17.11 28.52
N THR A 399 -18.28 -17.27 27.20
CA THR A 399 -19.42 -17.92 26.56
C THR A 399 -19.22 -19.43 26.56
N VAL A 400 -20.29 -20.18 26.85
CA VAL A 400 -20.30 -21.65 26.77
C VAL A 400 -21.49 -22.07 25.93
N SER A 401 -21.23 -22.86 24.88
CA SER A 401 -22.28 -23.59 24.16
C SER A 401 -22.48 -24.94 24.83
N ARG A 402 -23.71 -25.24 25.24
CA ARG A 402 -24.08 -26.53 25.84
C ARG A 402 -25.22 -27.17 25.06
N LYS A 403 -25.46 -28.45 25.31
CA LYS A 403 -26.76 -29.06 24.95
C LYS A 403 -27.69 -28.99 26.15
N ASP A 404 -28.96 -28.71 25.88
CA ASP A 404 -30.05 -28.88 26.84
C ASP A 404 -30.44 -30.37 26.96
N ALA A 405 -31.45 -30.65 27.80
CA ALA A 405 -31.93 -32.01 28.02
C ALA A 405 -32.57 -32.64 26.77
N ASP A 406 -33.07 -31.82 25.86
CA ASP A 406 -33.70 -32.21 24.60
C ASP A 406 -32.67 -32.35 23.45
N GLY A 407 -31.37 -32.17 23.74
CA GLY A 407 -30.25 -32.35 22.82
C GLY A 407 -30.01 -31.18 21.85
N LYS A 408 -30.79 -30.10 21.97
CA LYS A 408 -30.64 -28.85 21.21
C LYS A 408 -29.47 -28.06 21.80
N THR A 409 -28.70 -27.40 20.93
CA THR A 409 -27.56 -26.59 21.37
C THR A 409 -28.06 -25.22 21.83
N VAL A 410 -27.92 -24.94 23.13
CA VAL A 410 -28.02 -23.59 23.69
C VAL A 410 -26.68 -22.92 23.45
N VAL A 411 -26.70 -21.84 22.66
CA VAL A 411 -25.54 -21.01 22.34
C VAL A 411 -25.60 -19.77 23.24
N ASP A 412 -24.44 -19.16 23.50
CA ASP A 412 -24.31 -17.87 24.20
C ASP A 412 -24.86 -17.82 25.65
N GLU A 413 -24.65 -18.89 26.44
CA GLU A 413 -24.70 -18.76 27.90
C GLU A 413 -23.45 -18.02 28.39
N TYR A 414 -23.64 -16.84 28.99
CA TYR A 414 -22.55 -15.97 29.49
C TYR A 414 -22.27 -16.23 30.98
N TYR A 415 -21.01 -16.55 31.29
CA TYR A 415 -20.52 -16.83 32.65
C TYR A 415 -19.44 -15.84 33.08
N THR A 416 -19.51 -15.34 34.32
CA THR A 416 -18.43 -14.56 34.95
C THR A 416 -17.56 -15.45 35.85
N ALA A 417 -16.37 -14.97 36.20
CA ALA A 417 -15.45 -15.68 37.10
C ALA A 417 -16.11 -15.96 38.48
N PRO A 418 -16.19 -17.23 38.93
CA PRO A 418 -16.97 -17.60 40.11
C PRO A 418 -16.30 -17.16 41.41
N ARG A 419 -17.07 -16.48 42.28
CA ARG A 419 -16.61 -16.11 43.64
C ARG A 419 -16.92 -17.23 44.63
N ILE A 420 -15.92 -18.03 44.97
CA ILE A 420 -16.02 -19.08 45.99
C ILE A 420 -15.95 -18.44 47.38
N ARG A 421 -16.92 -18.72 48.26
CA ARG A 421 -16.94 -18.29 49.67
C ARG A 421 -17.16 -19.49 50.58
N TYR A 422 -16.22 -19.72 51.50
CA TYR A 422 -16.41 -20.68 52.58
C TYR A 422 -17.33 -20.09 53.67
N ALA A 423 -18.28 -20.89 54.15
CA ALA A 423 -19.16 -20.54 55.26
C ALA A 423 -19.57 -21.81 56.02
N ALA A 424 -19.58 -21.74 57.34
CA ALA A 424 -20.15 -22.77 58.20
C ALA A 424 -21.60 -22.40 58.58
N PHE A 425 -22.43 -23.41 58.86
CA PHE A 425 -23.76 -23.18 59.44
C PHE A 425 -23.62 -22.71 60.90
N GLY A 426 -24.28 -21.61 61.25
CA GLY A 426 -24.41 -21.18 62.64
C GLY A 426 -25.47 -21.99 63.40
N ASN A 427 -25.43 -21.93 64.74
CA ASN A 427 -26.32 -22.70 65.63
C ASN A 427 -27.83 -22.40 65.47
N THR A 428 -28.20 -21.38 64.70
CA THR A 428 -29.59 -21.04 64.34
C THR A 428 -30.06 -21.65 63.00
N GLY A 429 -29.24 -22.50 62.36
CA GLY A 429 -29.65 -23.34 61.22
C GLY A 429 -29.82 -22.61 59.88
N LYS A 430 -29.47 -21.32 59.79
CA LYS A 430 -29.58 -20.51 58.56
C LYS A 430 -28.25 -19.85 58.22
N ILE A 431 -27.92 -19.79 56.92
CA ILE A 431 -26.82 -18.97 56.39
C ILE A 431 -27.44 -17.83 55.58
N PRO A 432 -27.18 -16.56 55.91
CA PRO A 432 -27.63 -15.42 55.10
C PRO A 432 -26.75 -15.31 53.85
N LEU A 433 -27.22 -15.86 52.74
CA LEU A 433 -26.62 -15.68 51.42
C LEU A 433 -27.34 -14.54 50.70
N THR A 434 -26.60 -13.52 50.27
CA THR A 434 -27.07 -12.57 49.26
C THR A 434 -27.01 -13.22 47.87
N SER A 435 -27.75 -12.67 46.90
CA SER A 435 -28.26 -13.35 45.69
C SER A 435 -27.25 -13.87 44.66
N VAL A 436 -25.94 -13.86 44.95
CA VAL A 436 -24.89 -14.41 44.08
C VAL A 436 -24.05 -15.42 44.86
N THR A 437 -24.58 -16.63 45.07
CA THR A 437 -23.84 -17.79 45.62
C THR A 437 -24.46 -19.09 45.14
N LEU A 438 -23.68 -19.94 44.46
CA LEU A 438 -24.06 -21.31 44.13
C LEU A 438 -23.73 -22.23 45.31
N PHE A 439 -24.67 -23.10 45.73
CA PHE A 439 -24.49 -23.94 46.92
C PHE A 439 -24.15 -25.40 46.55
N MET A 440 -23.08 -25.94 47.12
CA MET A 440 -22.76 -27.37 47.09
C MET A 440 -22.68 -27.91 48.53
N ALA A 441 -23.44 -28.96 48.83
CA ALA A 441 -23.51 -29.57 50.15
C ALA A 441 -22.90 -30.98 50.15
N GLN A 442 -21.80 -31.19 50.87
CA GLN A 442 -21.28 -32.53 51.16
C GLN A 442 -22.03 -33.15 52.36
N LYS A 443 -22.65 -34.33 52.15
CA LYS A 443 -23.22 -35.15 53.23
C LYS A 443 -22.17 -36.13 53.76
N THR A 444 -21.59 -35.82 54.92
CA THR A 444 -20.61 -36.69 55.59
C THR A 444 -21.33 -37.66 56.54
N TYR A 445 -21.45 -38.94 56.18
CA TYR A 445 -22.01 -39.97 57.05
C TYR A 445 -20.97 -40.44 58.08
N VAL A 446 -21.27 -40.25 59.38
CA VAL A 446 -20.41 -40.71 60.49
C VAL A 446 -21.04 -41.93 61.15
N ARG A 447 -20.41 -43.11 61.01
CA ARG A 447 -20.79 -44.34 61.72
C ARG A 447 -19.74 -44.65 62.79
N ARG A 448 -20.15 -44.76 64.06
CA ARG A 448 -19.22 -45.11 65.17
C ARG A 448 -18.80 -46.59 65.11
N ARG A 449 -17.64 -46.90 65.71
CA ARG A 449 -16.91 -48.18 65.61
C ARG A 449 -17.56 -49.34 66.38
N MET A 450 -17.31 -50.55 65.89
CA MET A 450 -16.95 -51.75 66.66
C MET A 450 -15.88 -52.52 65.85
N SER A 451 -15.07 -53.40 66.45
CA SER A 451 -13.84 -53.95 65.82
C SER A 451 -13.63 -55.45 66.10
N VAL A 452 -13.25 -56.23 65.06
CA VAL A 452 -12.57 -57.55 65.14
C VAL A 452 -11.63 -57.70 63.91
N VAL A 453 -10.61 -58.56 64.00
CA VAL A 453 -9.43 -58.67 63.10
C VAL A 453 -9.36 -60.01 62.35
N CYS A 454 -8.99 -60.00 61.05
CA CYS A 454 -8.20 -61.02 60.30
C CYS A 454 -8.24 -60.72 58.77
N ARG A 455 -7.24 -61.04 57.93
CA ARG A 455 -5.83 -61.44 58.14
C ARG A 455 -4.99 -61.19 56.86
N ASP A 456 -3.67 -61.15 57.06
CA ASP A 456 -2.57 -61.41 56.11
C ASP A 456 -2.20 -60.46 54.94
N ARG A 457 -0.90 -60.53 54.65
CA ARG A 457 0.01 -59.58 53.98
C ARG A 457 0.00 -59.69 52.45
N ILE A 458 0.49 -58.66 51.77
CA ILE A 458 1.75 -58.68 50.98
C ILE A 458 2.19 -57.25 50.59
N ARG A 459 3.51 -57.02 50.42
CA ARG A 459 4.11 -55.77 49.90
C ARG A 459 4.50 -55.94 48.43
N MET A 460 4.39 -54.91 47.60
CA MET A 460 5.26 -54.75 46.42
C MET A 460 5.49 -53.29 46.03
N LYS A 461 6.61 -53.02 45.34
CA LYS A 461 7.01 -51.73 44.75
C LYS A 461 7.08 -51.87 43.23
N LEU A 462 6.69 -50.84 42.49
CA LEU A 462 7.17 -50.51 41.12
C LEU A 462 6.57 -49.16 40.71
N ARG A 463 7.10 -48.31 39.83
CA ARG A 463 8.45 -47.81 39.44
C ARG A 463 8.18 -46.76 38.34
N ILE A 464 9.09 -45.81 38.10
CA ILE A 464 8.97 -44.77 37.06
C ILE A 464 9.57 -45.27 35.73
N SER A 465 9.10 -44.79 34.57
CA SER A 465 9.88 -44.71 33.32
C SER A 465 9.34 -43.70 32.31
N ILE A 466 10.22 -43.30 31.37
CA ILE A 466 10.07 -42.26 30.33
C ILE A 466 10.64 -42.85 29.03
N MET A 467 10.03 -42.63 27.85
CA MET A 467 10.83 -42.43 26.61
C MET A 467 10.07 -41.95 25.35
N ALA A 468 10.84 -41.17 24.57
CA ALA A 468 10.82 -40.81 23.15
C ALA A 468 9.81 -41.45 22.15
N LEU A 469 9.41 -40.63 21.17
CA LEU A 469 8.97 -41.07 19.83
C LEU A 469 10.11 -40.92 18.81
N LEU A 470 10.26 -41.89 17.90
CA LEU A 470 11.19 -41.84 16.76
C LEU A 470 10.54 -42.47 15.52
N ARG A 471 10.93 -42.01 14.32
CA ARG A 471 10.28 -42.35 13.03
C ARG A 471 10.55 -43.77 12.58
N PHE A 472 9.59 -44.36 11.85
CA PHE A 472 9.86 -45.37 10.81
C PHE A 472 9.08 -45.07 9.52
N ARG A 473 9.53 -45.64 8.40
CA ARG A 473 9.06 -45.33 7.03
C ARG A 473 9.11 -46.59 6.16
N CYS A 474 8.01 -46.98 5.51
CA CYS A 474 7.98 -48.04 4.49
C CYS A 474 6.84 -47.86 3.46
N ARG A 475 7.04 -48.43 2.26
CA ARG A 475 6.15 -48.51 1.06
C ARG A 475 6.81 -49.53 0.09
N PRO A 476 6.17 -49.98 -1.02
CA PRO A 476 4.84 -49.64 -1.57
C PRO A 476 3.91 -50.91 -1.47
N ALA A 477 3.10 -51.43 -2.41
CA ALA A 477 2.71 -51.04 -3.78
C ALA A 477 1.40 -51.73 -4.26
N ARG A 478 0.55 -51.01 -5.01
CA ARG A 478 -0.46 -51.52 -5.99
C ARG A 478 -1.64 -52.34 -5.41
N ARG A 479 -2.87 -52.33 -5.95
CA ARG A 479 -3.54 -51.64 -7.10
C ARG A 479 -4.96 -51.25 -6.61
N MET A 480 -5.39 -49.98 -6.70
CA MET A 480 -6.07 -49.35 -7.85
C MET A 480 -7.59 -49.64 -7.92
N TRP A 481 -8.41 -48.59 -7.73
CA TRP A 481 -9.47 -48.14 -8.66
C TRP A 481 -9.80 -46.65 -8.37
N TRP A 482 -10.50 -45.98 -9.28
CA TRP A 482 -10.81 -44.54 -9.23
C TRP A 482 -12.32 -44.30 -9.11
N VAL A 483 -12.71 -43.28 -8.34
CA VAL A 483 -13.90 -42.46 -8.60
C VAL A 483 -13.53 -41.00 -8.32
N ILE A 484 -13.77 -40.11 -9.28
CA ILE A 484 -13.70 -38.66 -9.10
C ILE A 484 -15.13 -38.13 -8.94
N MET A 485 -15.34 -37.25 -7.98
CA MET A 485 -16.55 -36.41 -7.86
C MET A 485 -16.13 -34.95 -7.81
N VAL A 486 -16.49 -34.17 -8.82
CA VAL A 486 -16.21 -32.73 -8.89
C VAL A 486 -17.37 -31.96 -8.25
N GLY A 487 -17.20 -31.53 -7.00
CA GLY A 487 -18.17 -30.73 -6.27
C GLY A 487 -18.03 -29.23 -6.58
N MET A 488 -18.57 -28.78 -7.72
CA MET A 488 -18.51 -27.38 -8.12
C MET A 488 -19.58 -26.54 -7.41
N TRP A 489 -19.21 -25.81 -6.35
CA TRP A 489 -20.11 -24.90 -5.64
C TRP A 489 -20.13 -23.51 -6.28
N ILE A 490 -21.26 -23.16 -6.90
CA ILE A 490 -21.56 -21.82 -7.40
C ILE A 490 -22.36 -21.09 -6.32
N CYS A 491 -21.75 -20.11 -5.65
CA CYS A 491 -22.49 -19.19 -4.78
C CYS A 491 -23.15 -18.09 -5.61
N SER A 492 -24.47 -18.18 -5.81
CA SER A 492 -25.26 -17.11 -6.40
C SER A 492 -25.64 -16.07 -5.34
N PRO A 493 -25.52 -14.75 -5.60
CA PRO A 493 -25.86 -13.71 -4.64
C PRO A 493 -27.38 -13.42 -4.65
N GLY A 494 -28.01 -13.33 -3.46
CA GLY A 494 -29.40 -12.88 -3.40
C GLY A 494 -30.10 -13.07 -2.05
N SER A 495 -30.02 -12.09 -1.16
CA SER A 495 -31.04 -11.77 -0.13
C SER A 495 -30.69 -10.46 0.58
N ALA A 496 -31.33 -9.37 0.20
CA ALA A 496 -31.14 -8.06 0.83
C ALA A 496 -32.20 -7.82 1.91
N HIS A 497 -31.79 -7.77 3.18
CA HIS A 497 -32.65 -7.32 4.28
C HIS A 497 -32.28 -5.90 4.71
N ARG A 498 -33.22 -4.96 4.52
CA ARG A 498 -33.17 -3.65 5.18
C ARG A 498 -33.55 -3.83 6.66
N PHE A 499 -32.79 -3.23 7.55
CA PHE A 499 -33.25 -2.88 8.89
C PHE A 499 -33.11 -1.36 9.09
N PRO A 500 -34.12 -0.67 9.65
CA PRO A 500 -34.06 0.76 9.90
C PRO A 500 -33.24 1.06 11.17
N LEU A 501 -32.36 2.06 11.10
CA LEU A 501 -31.70 2.63 12.28
C LEU A 501 -32.53 3.80 12.81
N SER A 502 -33.16 3.60 13.96
CA SER A 502 -33.80 4.65 14.75
C SER A 502 -32.86 5.12 15.86
N PHE A 503 -32.41 6.37 15.80
CA PHE A 503 -31.67 7.01 16.89
C PHE A 503 -32.63 7.41 18.02
N PRO A 504 -32.32 7.11 19.30
CA PRO A 504 -32.84 7.88 20.42
C PRO A 504 -32.12 9.24 20.52
N VAL A 505 -32.75 10.18 21.23
CA VAL A 505 -32.25 11.55 21.52
C VAL A 505 -31.19 11.52 22.61
#